data_AF-A0A1D9E0I3-F1
#
_entry.id   AF-A0A1D9E0I3-F1
#
_cell.length_a   1.000
_cell.length_b   1.000
_cell.length_c   1.000
_cell.angle_alpha   90.00
_cell.angle_beta   90.00
_cell.angle_gamma   90.00
#
_symmetry.space_group_name_H-M   'P 1'
#
loop_
_entity.id
_entity.type
_entity.pdbx_description
1 polymer ?
#
loop_
_entity_poly.entity_id
_entity_poly.type
_entity_poly.pdbx_seq_one_letter_code
_entity_poly.pdbx_strand_id
1 'polypeptide(L)'
;MGSSILVYAERVGGNLGEIEKLLHGPLSDFDGIHVLPFFHPYDGDDAGFDPIDHKIVDPRLGTWADFKRISETHELTADLIVNHASNLSPEFLDWQAKGAASDYDGLFLTFDVVFPNGATEEGITSFYRPRPGMPFTAYEVDGKRRLVWTTFMPSQVDIDIKHPQGQAYLRSVLDALASGGVKVVRLDAVGYAVKTPGTDSFMTAETLKFVEEITELIHSYGMRVLVEVHAHYTQQLDIAPLVDLIYDFQTAPLLLHSYFTGSVDRLDKWFAIRPNNCLNVLDTHDGYGVIDGGPIGERPGLITQDEMANIFRVAEKNTNGHSAVASVIPQWFSLPHQINATLPNIVANDTAYVGMRAVQFFLPGEPQVYYVGLFNGMDDQELFRQTGQGRDVNRHNYTPAEISAALQQPVTQAIIALARVRKAKAFGGSFDWQVTGDSSIMLKWTNGSDTASLEINTAVDAPSLCIKVTEDSVAREFCSVEELAKF
;
A
#
# COMPACT_ATOMS: atom_id res chain seq x y z
N MET A 1 -1.48 4.95 -18.74
CA MET A 1 -1.53 4.62 -17.30
C MET A 1 -2.75 3.75 -17.12
N GLY A 2 -2.54 2.49 -16.72
CA GLY A 2 -3.61 1.55 -16.49
C GLY A 2 -4.10 1.56 -15.04
N SER A 3 -5.16 0.80 -14.76
CA SER A 3 -5.59 0.50 -13.39
C SER A 3 -5.07 -0.88 -12.96
N SER A 4 -4.87 -1.09 -11.66
CA SER A 4 -4.45 -2.39 -11.12
C SER A 4 -5.32 -2.85 -9.95
N ILE A 5 -5.22 -4.14 -9.62
CA ILE A 5 -5.79 -4.71 -8.40
C ILE A 5 -4.68 -5.12 -7.43
N LEU A 6 -4.95 -5.03 -6.12
CA LEU A 6 -4.07 -5.51 -5.05
C LEU A 6 -4.69 -6.75 -4.39
N VAL A 7 -3.98 -7.88 -4.41
CA VAL A 7 -4.50 -9.17 -3.95
C VAL A 7 -3.47 -9.93 -3.11
N TYR A 8 -3.96 -10.78 -2.21
CA TYR A 8 -3.21 -11.95 -1.73
C TYR A 8 -3.49 -13.13 -2.67
N ALA A 9 -2.46 -13.93 -2.98
CA ALA A 9 -2.58 -15.04 -3.94
C ALA A 9 -3.58 -16.12 -3.49
N GLU A 10 -3.69 -16.36 -2.20
CA GLU A 10 -4.55 -17.37 -1.58
C GLU A 10 -5.96 -16.86 -1.24
N ARG A 11 -6.17 -15.54 -1.12
CA ARG A 11 -7.44 -14.99 -0.61
C ARG A 11 -8.46 -14.65 -1.69
N VAL A 12 -8.07 -14.77 -2.96
CA VAL A 12 -8.94 -14.54 -4.11
C VAL A 12 -9.11 -15.86 -4.87
N GLY A 13 -10.11 -16.65 -4.49
CA GLY A 13 -10.41 -17.94 -5.11
C GLY A 13 -9.47 -19.08 -4.71
N GLY A 14 -8.48 -18.84 -3.85
CA GLY A 14 -7.62 -19.87 -3.27
C GLY A 14 -6.30 -20.13 -4.00
N ASN A 15 -6.10 -19.62 -5.21
CA ASN A 15 -4.87 -19.82 -5.98
C ASN A 15 -4.73 -18.83 -7.16
N LEU A 16 -3.51 -18.72 -7.70
CA LEU A 16 -3.18 -17.87 -8.85
C LEU A 16 -3.97 -18.20 -10.12
N GLY A 17 -4.38 -19.46 -10.32
CA GLY A 17 -5.16 -19.87 -11.48
C GLY A 17 -6.58 -19.30 -11.49
N GLU A 18 -7.22 -19.13 -10.33
CA GLU A 18 -8.50 -18.43 -10.23
C GLU A 18 -8.34 -16.93 -10.48
N ILE A 19 -7.27 -16.31 -9.96
CA ILE A 19 -6.93 -14.91 -10.25
C ILE A 19 -6.75 -14.69 -11.76
N GLU A 20 -6.00 -15.58 -12.43
CA GLU A 20 -5.78 -15.51 -13.88
C GLU A 20 -7.10 -15.60 -14.68
N LYS A 21 -8.05 -16.45 -14.25
CA LYS A 21 -9.39 -16.51 -14.86
C LYS A 21 -10.17 -15.21 -14.68
N LEU A 22 -10.08 -14.59 -13.50
CA LEU A 22 -10.75 -13.32 -13.23
C LEU A 22 -10.18 -12.20 -14.12
N LEU A 23 -8.85 -12.10 -14.20
CA LEU A 23 -8.14 -11.14 -15.05
C LEU A 23 -8.47 -11.31 -16.54
N HIS A 24 -8.64 -12.55 -17.03
CA HIS A 24 -9.07 -12.79 -18.42
C HIS A 24 -10.58 -12.67 -18.65
N GLY A 25 -11.38 -12.46 -17.60
CA GLY A 25 -12.84 -12.41 -17.68
C GLY A 25 -13.39 -11.15 -17.02
N PRO A 26 -14.08 -11.26 -15.87
CA PRO A 26 -14.79 -10.13 -15.26
C PRO A 26 -13.89 -8.96 -14.82
N LEU A 27 -12.58 -9.18 -14.64
CA LEU A 27 -11.61 -8.14 -14.24
C LEU A 27 -10.67 -7.72 -15.38
N SER A 28 -10.99 -8.04 -16.64
CA SER A 28 -10.18 -7.71 -17.83
C SER A 28 -10.03 -6.21 -18.12
N ASP A 29 -10.79 -5.37 -17.45
CA ASP A 29 -10.61 -3.92 -17.50
C ASP A 29 -9.41 -3.43 -16.66
N PHE A 30 -8.85 -4.25 -15.77
CA PHE A 30 -7.62 -3.91 -15.07
C PHE A 30 -6.39 -4.32 -15.90
N ASP A 31 -5.41 -3.44 -15.99
CA ASP A 31 -4.20 -3.63 -16.80
C ASP A 31 -3.03 -4.21 -15.99
N GLY A 32 -3.13 -4.21 -14.66
CA GLY A 32 -2.08 -4.68 -13.76
C GLY A 32 -2.60 -5.38 -12.52
N ILE A 33 -1.69 -6.04 -11.83
CA ILE A 33 -1.93 -6.74 -10.58
C ILE A 33 -0.71 -6.63 -9.67
N HIS A 34 -0.96 -6.24 -8.42
CA HIS A 34 0.00 -6.39 -7.34
C HIS A 34 -0.39 -7.60 -6.50
N VAL A 35 0.49 -8.60 -6.51
CA VAL A 35 0.37 -9.76 -5.62
C VAL A 35 1.21 -9.49 -4.38
N LEU A 36 0.56 -9.38 -3.24
CA LEU A 36 1.18 -9.26 -1.92
C LEU A 36 2.14 -10.44 -1.66
N PRO A 37 3.06 -10.33 -0.68
CA PRO A 37 4.16 -11.27 -0.54
C PRO A 37 3.71 -12.74 -0.58
N PHE A 38 4.22 -13.45 -1.59
CA PHE A 38 3.89 -14.84 -1.92
C PHE A 38 5.09 -15.78 -1.72
N PHE A 39 6.15 -15.27 -1.10
CA PHE A 39 7.41 -15.97 -0.88
C PHE A 39 7.26 -17.05 0.19
N HIS A 40 8.20 -17.99 0.27
CA HIS A 40 8.10 -19.08 1.23
C HIS A 40 8.60 -18.69 2.64
N PRO A 41 7.82 -18.92 3.71
CA PRO A 41 6.38 -19.17 3.72
C PRO A 41 5.56 -17.87 3.65
N TYR A 42 4.39 -17.92 3.01
CA TYR A 42 3.51 -16.76 2.88
C TYR A 42 2.68 -16.48 4.15
N ASP A 43 2.59 -17.45 5.06
CA ASP A 43 1.76 -17.44 6.27
C ASP A 43 2.61 -17.42 7.54
N GLY A 44 3.74 -16.71 7.49
CA GLY A 44 4.56 -16.39 8.66
C GLY A 44 3.86 -15.45 9.66
N ASP A 45 4.64 -14.90 10.59
CA ASP A 45 4.17 -14.01 11.65
C ASP A 45 3.52 -12.72 11.11
N ASP A 46 3.85 -12.30 9.87
CA ASP A 46 3.34 -11.08 9.23
C ASP A 46 2.77 -11.33 7.83
N ALA A 47 2.09 -12.46 7.61
CA ALA A 47 1.36 -12.75 6.36
C ALA A 47 2.21 -12.56 5.09
N GLY A 48 3.46 -13.03 5.14
CA GLY A 48 4.37 -13.09 3.99
C GLY A 48 5.42 -11.98 3.98
N PHE A 49 5.33 -11.00 4.89
CA PHE A 49 6.35 -9.97 5.09
C PHE A 49 7.55 -10.42 5.94
N ASP A 50 7.61 -11.71 6.31
CA ASP A 50 8.69 -12.34 7.05
C ASP A 50 9.19 -13.64 6.40
N PRO A 51 9.38 -13.68 5.06
CA PRO A 51 9.62 -14.95 4.39
C PRO A 51 11.02 -15.49 4.71
N ILE A 52 11.10 -16.81 4.77
CA ILE A 52 12.35 -17.54 4.94
C ILE A 52 13.25 -17.34 3.73
N ASP A 53 12.66 -17.40 2.52
CA ASP A 53 13.39 -17.20 1.28
C ASP A 53 12.58 -16.36 0.27
N HIS A 54 12.98 -15.10 0.09
CA HIS A 54 12.42 -14.16 -0.89
C HIS A 54 12.59 -14.59 -2.35
N LYS A 55 13.43 -15.59 -2.64
CA LYS A 55 13.74 -16.03 -4.01
C LYS A 55 12.80 -17.15 -4.46
N ILE A 56 12.01 -17.72 -3.55
CA ILE A 56 11.16 -18.89 -3.79
C ILE A 56 9.70 -18.52 -3.56
N VAL A 57 8.87 -18.74 -4.57
CA VAL A 57 7.41 -18.73 -4.43
C VAL A 57 7.00 -19.85 -3.47
N ASP A 58 6.13 -19.58 -2.51
CA ASP A 58 5.61 -20.64 -1.65
C ASP A 58 4.96 -21.74 -2.50
N PRO A 59 5.38 -23.01 -2.37
CA PRO A 59 4.93 -24.09 -3.25
C PRO A 59 3.43 -24.39 -3.12
N ARG A 60 2.75 -23.89 -2.07
CA ARG A 60 1.29 -23.96 -1.93
C ARG A 60 0.56 -22.94 -2.82
N LEU A 61 1.23 -21.85 -3.20
CA LEU A 61 0.67 -20.77 -4.02
C LEU A 61 0.95 -20.94 -5.51
N GLY A 62 2.12 -21.50 -5.85
CA GLY A 62 2.50 -21.77 -7.24
C GLY A 62 4.01 -21.72 -7.47
N THR A 63 4.39 -21.24 -8.64
CA THR A 63 5.77 -21.15 -9.12
C THR A 63 6.01 -19.84 -9.87
N TRP A 64 7.29 -19.48 -10.08
CA TRP A 64 7.65 -18.34 -10.93
C TRP A 64 7.09 -18.43 -12.36
N ALA A 65 6.83 -19.64 -12.86
CA ALA A 65 6.20 -19.81 -14.17
C ALA A 65 4.74 -19.33 -14.20
N ASP A 66 4.03 -19.37 -13.08
CA ASP A 66 2.65 -18.87 -12.96
C ASP A 66 2.63 -17.34 -13.01
N PHE A 67 3.51 -16.69 -12.23
CA PHE A 67 3.73 -15.24 -12.30
C PHE A 67 4.16 -14.79 -13.69
N LYS A 68 5.04 -15.57 -14.34
CA LYS A 68 5.49 -15.26 -15.70
C LYS A 68 4.33 -15.20 -16.69
N ARG A 69 3.40 -16.17 -16.64
CA ARG A 69 2.20 -16.16 -17.50
C ARG A 69 1.32 -14.94 -17.23
N ILE A 70 1.08 -14.60 -15.97
CA ILE A 70 0.31 -13.40 -15.60
C ILE A 70 0.98 -12.14 -16.15
N SER A 71 2.31 -12.05 -16.05
CA SER A 71 3.09 -10.89 -16.54
C SER A 71 3.05 -10.68 -18.06
N GLU A 72 2.65 -11.69 -18.84
CA GLU A 72 2.54 -11.59 -20.29
C GLU A 72 1.30 -10.82 -20.73
N THR A 73 0.27 -10.74 -19.87
CA THR A 73 -0.99 -10.05 -20.17
C THR A 73 -1.27 -8.87 -19.26
N HIS A 74 -0.69 -8.83 -18.06
CA HIS A 74 -0.90 -7.77 -17.07
C HIS A 74 0.43 -7.28 -16.50
N GLU A 75 0.52 -6.02 -16.14
CA GLU A 75 1.67 -5.51 -15.42
C GLU A 75 1.72 -6.09 -13.99
N LEU A 76 2.76 -6.86 -13.70
CA LEU A 76 2.92 -7.51 -12.40
C LEU A 76 3.76 -6.63 -11.45
N THR A 77 3.17 -6.31 -10.30
CA THR A 77 3.84 -5.69 -9.16
C THR A 77 4.10 -6.72 -8.06
N ALA A 78 5.31 -6.70 -7.49
CA ALA A 78 5.68 -7.54 -6.35
C ALA A 78 6.53 -6.76 -5.35
N ASP A 79 6.52 -7.22 -4.10
CA ASP A 79 7.29 -6.64 -3.02
C ASP A 79 8.76 -7.05 -3.05
N LEU A 80 9.64 -6.07 -2.79
CA LEU A 80 11.02 -6.28 -2.38
C LEU A 80 11.16 -5.78 -0.95
N ILE A 81 11.30 -6.72 -0.02
CA ILE A 81 11.52 -6.44 1.39
C ILE A 81 13.00 -6.11 1.57
N VAL A 82 13.33 -4.83 1.47
CA VAL A 82 14.73 -4.35 1.49
C VAL A 82 15.32 -4.26 2.90
N ASN A 83 14.47 -4.16 3.92
CA ASN A 83 14.92 -3.88 5.28
C ASN A 83 15.47 -5.10 6.01
N HIS A 84 14.88 -6.29 5.82
CA HIS A 84 15.11 -7.45 6.67
C HIS A 84 14.90 -8.77 5.94
N ALA A 85 15.42 -9.84 6.53
CA ALA A 85 15.14 -11.23 6.15
C ALA A 85 14.72 -12.05 7.37
N SER A 86 14.20 -13.25 7.16
CA SER A 86 13.87 -14.15 8.27
C SER A 86 15.13 -14.62 9.01
N ASN A 87 15.03 -14.75 10.33
CA ASN A 87 16.04 -15.42 11.15
C ASN A 87 16.14 -16.94 10.88
N LEU A 88 15.22 -17.50 10.09
CA LEU A 88 15.28 -18.88 9.60
C LEU A 88 15.84 -18.96 8.17
N SER A 89 16.23 -17.83 7.57
CA SER A 89 16.84 -17.81 6.24
C SER A 89 18.13 -18.63 6.20
N PRO A 90 18.42 -19.31 5.06
CA PRO A 90 19.67 -20.05 4.89
C PRO A 90 20.92 -19.20 5.19
N GLU A 91 20.88 -17.93 4.80
CA GLU A 91 21.97 -16.97 5.00
C GLU A 91 22.20 -16.66 6.48
N PHE A 92 21.13 -16.42 7.26
CA PHE A 92 21.26 -16.14 8.69
C PHE A 92 21.73 -17.38 9.47
N LEU A 93 21.17 -18.56 9.16
CA LEU A 93 21.57 -19.81 9.82
C LEU A 93 23.04 -20.16 9.55
N ASP A 94 23.54 -19.94 8.33
CA ASP A 94 24.95 -20.15 8.00
C ASP A 94 25.85 -19.16 8.76
N TRP A 95 25.47 -17.88 8.81
CA TRP A 95 26.19 -16.87 9.57
C TRP A 95 26.17 -17.15 11.08
N GLN A 96 25.05 -17.59 11.65
CA GLN A 96 24.99 -18.03 13.05
C GLN A 96 25.94 -19.19 13.34
N ALA A 97 26.05 -20.15 12.43
CA ALA A 97 26.91 -21.32 12.63
C ALA A 97 28.41 -21.02 12.50
N LYS A 98 28.80 -20.10 11.61
CA LYS A 98 30.20 -19.88 11.21
C LYS A 98 30.77 -18.51 11.57
N GLY A 99 29.92 -17.55 11.94
CA GLY A 99 30.31 -16.16 12.19
C GLY A 99 31.10 -15.57 11.01
N ALA A 100 32.29 -15.04 11.30
CA ALA A 100 33.16 -14.42 10.31
C ALA A 100 33.70 -15.39 9.22
N ALA A 101 33.54 -16.70 9.39
CA ALA A 101 33.89 -17.70 8.37
C ALA A 101 32.71 -18.03 7.44
N SER A 102 31.54 -17.41 7.62
CA SER A 102 30.40 -17.54 6.73
C SER A 102 30.61 -16.74 5.44
N ASP A 103 30.12 -17.26 4.33
CA ASP A 103 30.06 -16.52 3.06
C ASP A 103 29.10 -15.32 3.14
N TYR A 104 28.23 -15.28 4.16
CA TYR A 104 27.25 -14.23 4.42
C TYR A 104 27.68 -13.26 5.54
N ASP A 105 28.95 -13.29 5.97
CA ASP A 105 29.44 -12.33 6.97
C ASP A 105 29.28 -10.88 6.48
N GLY A 106 28.76 -10.03 7.36
CA GLY A 106 28.38 -8.64 7.06
C GLY A 106 27.04 -8.48 6.33
N LEU A 107 26.28 -9.54 6.06
CA LEU A 107 24.91 -9.40 5.51
C LEU A 107 23.94 -8.77 6.51
N PHE A 108 24.07 -9.07 7.80
CA PHE A 108 23.11 -8.66 8.83
C PHE A 108 23.67 -7.57 9.74
N LEU A 109 22.83 -6.61 10.09
CA LEU A 109 23.20 -5.53 11.00
C LEU A 109 23.31 -6.04 12.44
N THR A 110 24.40 -5.67 13.10
CA THR A 110 24.60 -5.89 14.53
C THR A 110 24.80 -4.57 15.26
N PHE A 111 24.64 -4.60 16.58
CA PHE A 111 24.86 -3.43 17.43
C PHE A 111 26.21 -2.75 17.17
N ASP A 112 27.29 -3.53 17.04
CA ASP A 112 28.65 -3.04 16.82
C ASP A 112 28.89 -2.49 15.40
N VAL A 113 28.09 -2.89 14.41
CA VAL A 113 28.12 -2.30 13.06
C VAL A 113 27.47 -0.92 13.06
N VAL A 114 26.31 -0.78 13.72
CA VAL A 114 25.60 0.51 13.80
C VAL A 114 26.27 1.47 14.78
N PHE A 115 26.84 0.96 15.87
CA PHE A 115 27.51 1.74 16.91
C PHE A 115 28.98 1.31 17.10
N PRO A 116 29.86 1.58 16.12
CA PRO A 116 31.26 1.11 16.16
C PRO A 116 32.07 1.72 17.32
N ASN A 117 31.63 2.86 17.85
CA ASN A 117 32.26 3.56 18.96
C ASN A 117 31.44 3.46 20.27
N GLY A 118 30.51 2.51 20.36
CA GLY A 118 29.54 2.41 21.45
C GLY A 118 28.32 3.31 21.25
N ALA A 119 27.31 3.11 22.10
CA ALA A 119 26.03 3.82 22.05
C ALA A 119 25.72 4.52 23.38
N THR A 120 24.92 5.58 23.32
CA THR A 120 24.28 6.21 24.49
C THR A 120 22.83 5.78 24.58
N GLU A 121 22.18 5.99 25.73
CA GLU A 121 20.74 5.74 25.89
C GLU A 121 19.93 6.54 24.86
N GLU A 122 20.20 7.84 24.75
CA GLU A 122 19.59 8.72 23.74
C GLU A 122 19.83 8.22 22.30
N GLY A 123 21.03 7.74 22.01
CA GLY A 123 21.36 7.22 20.68
C GLY A 123 20.63 5.93 20.32
N ILE A 124 20.26 5.11 21.30
CA ILE A 124 19.46 3.89 21.07
C ILE A 124 17.97 4.23 20.97
N THR A 125 17.49 5.13 21.83
CA THR A 125 16.06 5.47 21.93
C THR A 125 15.60 6.49 20.88
N SER A 126 16.51 7.11 20.13
CA SER A 126 16.16 8.05 19.07
C SER A 126 15.46 7.38 17.89
N PHE A 127 15.77 6.11 17.60
CA PHE A 127 15.23 5.38 16.44
C PHE A 127 13.71 5.27 16.48
N TYR A 128 13.05 5.69 15.40
CA TYR A 128 11.61 5.53 15.25
C TYR A 128 11.24 4.04 15.19
N ARG A 129 10.21 3.65 15.95
CA ARG A 129 9.67 2.29 15.91
C ARG A 129 8.15 2.27 15.86
N PRO A 130 7.57 1.40 15.00
CA PRO A 130 6.14 1.17 14.99
C PRO A 130 5.68 0.24 16.12
N ARG A 131 6.61 -0.40 16.85
CA ARG A 131 6.32 -1.35 17.93
C ARG A 131 7.15 -1.03 19.19
N PRO A 132 6.65 -1.35 20.41
CA PRO A 132 7.40 -1.14 21.65
C PRO A 132 8.68 -1.99 21.73
N GLY A 133 9.70 -1.48 22.43
CA GLY A 133 10.94 -2.21 22.76
C GLY A 133 12.19 -1.75 22.00
N MET A 134 13.33 -2.35 22.31
CA MET A 134 14.63 -2.01 21.70
C MET A 134 14.81 -2.72 20.35
N PRO A 135 15.44 -2.11 19.32
CA PRO A 135 15.57 -2.68 17.98
C PRO A 135 16.66 -3.77 17.91
N PHE A 136 16.74 -4.61 18.94
CA PHE A 136 17.75 -5.65 19.07
C PHE A 136 17.17 -6.94 19.61
N THR A 137 17.64 -8.04 19.05
CA THR A 137 17.43 -9.39 19.59
C THR A 137 18.79 -10.07 19.76
N ALA A 138 18.95 -10.79 20.88
CA ALA A 138 20.19 -11.49 21.17
C ALA A 138 20.20 -12.90 20.55
N TYR A 139 21.11 -13.14 19.60
CA TYR A 139 21.33 -14.42 18.94
C TYR A 139 22.69 -15.01 19.30
N GLU A 140 22.80 -16.34 19.25
CA GLU A 140 24.11 -17.01 19.27
C GLU A 140 24.68 -17.07 17.85
N VAL A 141 25.93 -16.60 17.69
CA VAL A 141 26.68 -16.55 16.45
C VAL A 141 28.09 -17.03 16.74
N ASP A 142 28.51 -18.15 16.16
CA ASP A 142 29.81 -18.81 16.40
C ASP A 142 30.11 -18.96 17.91
N GLY A 143 29.13 -19.50 18.65
CA GLY A 143 29.22 -19.72 20.10
C GLY A 143 29.26 -18.44 20.95
N LYS A 144 29.02 -17.26 20.38
CA LYS A 144 28.99 -15.96 21.08
C LYS A 144 27.63 -15.31 20.96
N ARG A 145 27.13 -14.75 22.07
CA ARG A 145 25.91 -13.93 22.03
C ARG A 145 26.19 -12.58 21.38
N ARG A 146 25.43 -12.23 20.34
CA ARG A 146 25.47 -10.96 19.64
C ARG A 146 24.09 -10.30 19.65
N LEU A 147 24.07 -8.97 19.70
CA LEU A 147 22.86 -8.18 19.48
C LEU A 147 22.72 -7.92 17.99
N VAL A 148 21.75 -8.60 17.36
CA VAL A 148 21.38 -8.41 15.96
C VAL A 148 20.27 -7.38 15.90
N TRP A 149 20.30 -6.51 14.90
CA TRP A 149 19.29 -5.48 14.70
C TRP A 149 17.99 -6.11 14.21
N THR A 150 16.88 -5.78 14.88
CA THR A 150 15.53 -6.28 14.56
C THR A 150 14.52 -5.14 14.72
N THR A 151 14.29 -4.38 13.64
CA THR A 151 13.44 -3.18 13.63
C THR A 151 11.97 -3.51 13.90
N PHE A 152 11.53 -4.70 13.50
CA PHE A 152 10.16 -5.16 13.65
C PHE A 152 10.07 -6.30 14.69
N MET A 153 10.00 -7.55 14.26
CA MET A 153 9.96 -8.72 15.14
C MET A 153 11.32 -9.38 15.30
N PRO A 154 11.55 -10.17 16.37
CA PRO A 154 12.74 -11.00 16.50
C PRO A 154 12.99 -11.88 15.27
N SER A 155 11.93 -12.42 14.66
CA SER A 155 12.01 -13.23 13.43
C SER A 155 12.52 -12.46 12.21
N GLN A 156 12.57 -11.13 12.24
CA GLN A 156 12.95 -10.25 11.14
C GLN A 156 14.30 -9.58 11.45
N VAL A 157 15.38 -10.14 10.90
CA VAL A 157 16.76 -9.65 11.09
C VAL A 157 17.13 -8.66 9.98
N ASP A 158 17.54 -7.46 10.38
CA ASP A 158 17.78 -6.36 9.43
C ASP A 158 19.05 -6.57 8.60
N ILE A 159 18.96 -6.24 7.32
CA ILE A 159 20.03 -6.37 6.33
C ILE A 159 20.94 -5.14 6.39
N ASP A 160 22.26 -5.33 6.31
CA ASP A 160 23.21 -4.25 6.06
C ASP A 160 23.29 -3.96 4.56
N ILE A 161 22.40 -3.08 4.10
CA ILE A 161 22.30 -2.64 2.71
C ILE A 161 23.55 -1.90 2.19
N LYS A 162 24.46 -1.47 3.08
CA LYS A 162 25.72 -0.82 2.70
C LYS A 162 26.85 -1.83 2.51
N HIS A 163 26.70 -3.05 3.05
CA HIS A 163 27.69 -4.10 2.90
C HIS A 163 27.55 -4.83 1.54
N PRO A 164 28.66 -5.26 0.90
CA PRO A 164 28.60 -6.01 -0.36
C PRO A 164 27.71 -7.26 -0.31
N GLN A 165 27.63 -7.96 0.83
CA GLN A 165 26.74 -9.11 0.99
C GLN A 165 25.26 -8.72 1.01
N GLY A 166 24.90 -7.61 1.66
CA GLY A 166 23.53 -7.06 1.58
C GLY A 166 23.14 -6.67 0.16
N GLN A 167 24.04 -6.01 -0.56
CA GLN A 167 23.80 -5.68 -1.96
C GLN A 167 23.68 -6.93 -2.85
N ALA A 168 24.49 -7.97 -2.61
CA ALA A 168 24.40 -9.23 -3.33
C ALA A 168 23.08 -9.96 -3.05
N TYR A 169 22.62 -9.94 -1.79
CA TYR A 169 21.32 -10.49 -1.41
C TYR A 169 20.18 -9.78 -2.15
N LEU A 170 20.12 -8.45 -2.12
CA LEU A 170 19.09 -7.69 -2.83
C LEU A 170 19.09 -7.96 -4.34
N ARG A 171 20.27 -8.05 -4.98
CA ARG A 171 20.37 -8.44 -6.40
C ARG A 171 19.82 -9.83 -6.67
N SER A 172 20.08 -10.79 -5.79
CA SER A 172 19.56 -12.16 -5.95
C SER A 172 18.03 -12.23 -5.86
N VAL A 173 17.42 -11.38 -5.03
CA VAL A 173 15.95 -11.25 -4.98
C VAL A 173 15.43 -10.58 -6.25
N LEU A 174 16.07 -9.50 -6.71
CA LEU A 174 15.73 -8.84 -7.98
C LEU A 174 15.83 -9.79 -9.18
N ASP A 175 16.84 -10.65 -9.24
CA ASP A 175 16.98 -11.69 -10.26
C ASP A 175 15.78 -12.64 -10.25
N ALA A 176 15.32 -13.05 -9.06
CA ALA A 176 14.14 -13.91 -8.91
C ALA A 176 12.86 -13.19 -9.37
N LEU A 177 12.63 -11.95 -8.93
CA LEU A 177 11.49 -11.13 -9.37
C LEU A 177 11.48 -10.95 -10.90
N ALA A 178 12.62 -10.63 -11.49
CA ALA A 178 12.77 -10.46 -12.93
C ALA A 178 12.49 -11.78 -13.69
N SER A 179 12.88 -12.93 -13.13
CA SER A 179 12.56 -14.23 -13.70
C SER A 179 11.05 -14.51 -13.78
N GLY A 180 10.29 -14.00 -12.79
CA GLY A 180 8.83 -14.01 -12.75
C GLY A 180 8.15 -13.01 -13.67
N GLY A 181 8.91 -12.15 -14.35
CA GLY A 181 8.36 -11.11 -15.24
C GLY A 181 7.81 -9.88 -14.52
N VAL A 182 8.15 -9.68 -13.24
CA VAL A 182 7.80 -8.47 -12.47
C VAL A 182 8.22 -7.21 -13.24
N LYS A 183 7.34 -6.20 -13.22
CA LYS A 183 7.53 -4.92 -13.91
C LYS A 183 7.59 -3.73 -12.96
N VAL A 184 6.96 -3.84 -11.79
CA VAL A 184 7.02 -2.84 -10.73
C VAL A 184 7.45 -3.53 -9.45
N VAL A 185 8.45 -2.97 -8.78
CA VAL A 185 8.92 -3.46 -7.48
C VAL A 185 8.45 -2.48 -6.41
N ARG A 186 7.65 -2.97 -5.46
CA ARG A 186 7.29 -2.20 -4.25
C ARG A 186 8.41 -2.34 -3.22
N LEU A 187 9.04 -1.24 -2.85
CA LEU A 187 10.01 -1.20 -1.76
C LEU A 187 9.27 -1.19 -0.42
N ASP A 188 9.25 -2.35 0.23
CA ASP A 188 8.64 -2.50 1.54
C ASP A 188 9.58 -2.00 2.65
N ALA A 189 9.02 -1.25 3.60
CA ALA A 189 9.72 -0.75 4.79
C ALA A 189 11.02 0.03 4.50
N VAL A 190 11.14 0.65 3.32
CA VAL A 190 12.37 1.36 2.91
C VAL A 190 12.75 2.51 3.84
N GLY A 191 11.74 3.13 4.47
CA GLY A 191 11.92 4.21 5.42
C GLY A 191 12.84 3.84 6.59
N TYR A 192 12.95 2.55 6.91
CA TYR A 192 13.76 2.00 8.00
C TYR A 192 15.08 1.37 7.55
N ALA A 193 15.32 1.24 6.23
CA ALA A 193 16.43 0.44 5.71
C ALA A 193 17.81 0.96 6.15
N VAL A 194 17.96 2.28 6.22
CA VAL A 194 19.22 2.93 6.61
C VAL A 194 19.20 3.28 8.11
N LYS A 195 20.20 2.80 8.85
CA LYS A 195 20.37 3.13 10.27
C LYS A 195 21.39 4.27 10.39
N THR A 196 20.94 5.40 10.94
CA THR A 196 21.72 6.63 11.12
C THR A 196 21.71 7.05 12.59
N PRO A 197 22.70 6.62 13.40
CA PRO A 197 22.79 6.98 14.82
C PRO A 197 22.70 8.49 15.06
N GLY A 198 21.92 8.89 16.07
CA GLY A 198 21.68 10.30 16.41
C GLY A 198 20.51 10.94 15.66
N THR A 199 19.79 10.16 14.85
CA THR A 199 18.52 10.54 14.21
C THR A 199 17.44 9.52 14.56
N ASP A 200 16.21 9.73 14.08
CA ASP A 200 15.16 8.72 14.14
C ASP A 200 15.30 7.62 13.08
N SER A 201 16.26 7.77 12.15
CA SER A 201 16.52 6.86 11.03
C SER A 201 15.32 6.58 10.13
N PHE A 202 14.35 7.50 10.11
CA PHE A 202 13.17 7.41 9.26
C PHE A 202 13.15 8.54 8.25
N MET A 203 13.24 8.21 6.96
CA MET A 203 13.26 9.19 5.87
C MET A 203 14.34 10.28 6.03
N THR A 204 15.55 9.89 6.45
CA THR A 204 16.70 10.80 6.56
C THR A 204 17.31 11.09 5.19
N ALA A 205 18.27 12.01 5.12
CA ALA A 205 19.02 12.27 3.89
C ALA A 205 19.74 11.00 3.38
N GLU A 206 20.24 10.15 4.27
CA GLU A 206 20.84 8.86 3.93
C GLU A 206 19.81 7.86 3.41
N THR A 207 18.58 7.86 3.94
CA THR A 207 17.47 7.06 3.40
C THR A 207 17.12 7.49 1.99
N LEU A 208 16.97 8.80 1.74
CA LEU A 208 16.68 9.33 0.39
C LEU A 208 17.78 8.97 -0.61
N LYS A 209 19.06 9.08 -0.21
CA LYS A 209 20.19 8.65 -1.04
C LYS A 209 20.13 7.14 -1.36
N PHE A 210 19.80 6.31 -0.37
CA PHE A 210 19.62 4.88 -0.64
C PHE A 210 18.47 4.60 -1.61
N VAL A 211 17.36 5.35 -1.50
CA VAL A 211 16.22 5.26 -2.42
C VAL A 211 16.65 5.59 -3.86
N GLU A 212 17.47 6.62 -4.07
CA GLU A 212 18.05 6.91 -5.39
C GLU A 212 18.89 5.72 -5.91
N GLU A 213 19.82 5.21 -5.10
CA GLU A 213 20.73 4.13 -5.47
C GLU A 213 20.01 2.81 -5.79
N ILE A 214 19.01 2.43 -4.97
CA ILE A 214 18.22 1.21 -5.21
C ILE A 214 17.29 1.38 -6.42
N THR A 215 16.82 2.60 -6.69
CA THR A 215 16.00 2.89 -7.88
C THR A 215 16.80 2.73 -9.15
N GLU A 216 18.01 3.28 -9.22
CA GLU A 216 18.93 3.06 -10.34
C GLU A 216 19.24 1.57 -10.55
N LEU A 217 19.41 0.82 -9.45
CA LEU A 217 19.60 -0.62 -9.53
C LEU A 217 18.38 -1.30 -10.15
N ILE A 218 17.16 -1.02 -9.68
CA ILE A 218 15.93 -1.65 -10.19
C ILE A 218 15.68 -1.27 -11.66
N HIS A 219 15.96 -0.02 -12.04
CA HIS A 219 15.89 0.42 -13.43
C HIS A 219 16.84 -0.36 -14.35
N SER A 220 18.01 -0.78 -13.86
CA SER A 220 18.93 -1.62 -14.63
C SER A 220 18.36 -3.00 -15.00
N TYR A 221 17.31 -3.45 -14.30
CA TYR A 221 16.54 -4.66 -14.63
C TYR A 221 15.36 -4.39 -15.57
N GLY A 222 15.12 -3.13 -15.97
CA GLY A 222 13.96 -2.73 -16.76
C GLY A 222 12.64 -2.78 -15.99
N MET A 223 12.70 -2.61 -14.67
CA MET A 223 11.56 -2.54 -13.75
C MET A 223 11.38 -1.10 -13.22
N ARG A 224 10.16 -0.76 -12.79
CA ARG A 224 9.81 0.51 -12.13
C ARG A 224 9.82 0.34 -10.61
N VAL A 225 9.95 1.43 -9.88
CA VAL A 225 9.95 1.47 -8.42
C VAL A 225 8.68 2.13 -7.89
N LEU A 226 8.01 1.42 -7.00
CA LEU A 226 6.98 1.94 -6.13
C LEU A 226 7.54 1.99 -4.71
N VAL A 227 7.42 3.11 -4.03
CA VAL A 227 7.86 3.23 -2.63
C VAL A 227 6.66 3.29 -1.69
N GLU A 228 6.73 2.52 -0.59
CA GLU A 228 5.78 2.64 0.51
C GLU A 228 6.39 3.43 1.67
N VAL A 229 5.72 4.54 2.02
CA VAL A 229 6.11 5.42 3.13
C VAL A 229 4.85 5.99 3.78
N HIS A 230 4.46 5.50 4.95
CA HIS A 230 3.48 6.18 5.80
C HIS A 230 4.18 7.30 6.59
N ALA A 231 4.03 8.54 6.13
CA ALA A 231 4.72 9.70 6.69
C ALA A 231 3.93 10.99 6.47
N HIS A 232 4.45 12.09 7.03
CA HIS A 232 3.91 13.42 6.79
C HIS A 232 3.95 13.74 5.29
N TYR A 233 2.92 14.40 4.76
CA TYR A 233 2.79 14.65 3.31
C TYR A 233 4.04 15.33 2.71
N THR A 234 4.74 16.20 3.45
CA THR A 234 5.97 16.84 2.95
C THR A 234 7.09 15.84 2.67
N GLN A 235 7.21 14.76 3.46
CA GLN A 235 8.22 13.73 3.23
C GLN A 235 7.86 12.88 2.00
N GLN A 236 6.57 12.72 1.71
CA GLN A 236 6.12 12.14 0.44
C GLN A 236 6.49 13.04 -0.74
N LEU A 237 6.39 14.38 -0.60
CA LEU A 237 6.86 15.31 -1.62
C LEU A 237 8.37 15.23 -1.85
N ASP A 238 9.15 15.01 -0.78
CA ASP A 238 10.61 14.91 -0.86
C ASP A 238 11.07 13.63 -1.58
N ILE A 239 10.37 12.50 -1.38
CA ILE A 239 10.74 11.21 -2.00
C ILE A 239 10.16 11.01 -3.40
N ALA A 240 9.02 11.65 -3.73
CA ALA A 240 8.36 11.54 -5.02
C ALA A 240 9.28 11.71 -6.25
N PRO A 241 10.21 12.70 -6.31
CA PRO A 241 11.06 12.86 -7.49
C PRO A 241 12.12 11.76 -7.66
N LEU A 242 12.31 10.89 -6.66
CA LEU A 242 13.40 9.90 -6.63
C LEU A 242 12.97 8.54 -7.21
N VAL A 243 11.68 8.33 -7.46
CA VAL A 243 11.08 7.03 -7.81
C VAL A 243 10.04 7.17 -8.92
N ASP A 244 9.65 6.05 -9.54
CA ASP A 244 8.60 6.05 -10.57
C ASP A 244 7.20 6.29 -9.97
N LEU A 245 6.93 5.72 -8.80
CA LEU A 245 5.63 5.80 -8.12
C LEU A 245 5.77 5.96 -6.60
N ILE A 246 4.94 6.82 -6.02
CA ILE A 246 4.64 6.86 -4.57
C ILE A 246 3.18 6.47 -4.34
N TYR A 247 2.82 6.03 -3.14
CA TYR A 247 1.40 5.95 -2.77
C TYR A 247 0.81 7.33 -2.48
N ASP A 248 -0.41 7.60 -2.95
CA ASP A 248 -1.21 8.75 -2.47
C ASP A 248 -2.04 8.33 -1.24
N PHE A 249 -1.38 8.27 -0.08
CA PHE A 249 -2.04 7.96 1.19
C PHE A 249 -2.82 9.14 1.76
N GLN A 250 -2.62 10.36 1.25
CA GLN A 250 -3.28 11.57 1.75
C GLN A 250 -4.71 11.69 1.23
N THR A 251 -4.97 11.36 -0.03
CA THR A 251 -6.32 11.48 -0.63
C THR A 251 -7.36 10.67 0.14
N ALA A 252 -6.99 9.48 0.61
CA ALA A 252 -7.88 8.54 1.30
C ALA A 252 -8.56 9.15 2.57
N PRO A 253 -7.83 9.66 3.58
CA PRO A 253 -8.44 10.31 4.74
C PRO A 253 -9.09 11.65 4.43
N LEU A 254 -8.62 12.38 3.40
CA LEU A 254 -9.26 13.63 2.98
C LEU A 254 -10.64 13.38 2.37
N LEU A 255 -10.83 12.29 1.63
CA LEU A 255 -12.13 11.90 1.14
C LEU A 255 -13.09 11.51 2.28
N LEU A 256 -12.61 10.78 3.30
CA LEU A 256 -13.43 10.51 4.49
C LEU A 256 -13.81 11.80 5.21
N HIS A 257 -12.85 12.73 5.39
CA HIS A 257 -13.13 14.05 5.92
C HIS A 257 -14.25 14.73 5.11
N SER A 258 -14.12 14.76 3.79
CA SER A 258 -15.07 15.43 2.91
C SER A 258 -16.48 14.86 2.97
N TYR A 259 -16.64 13.53 2.96
CA TYR A 259 -17.95 12.88 3.07
C TYR A 259 -18.54 12.91 4.48
N PHE A 260 -17.72 13.07 5.52
CA PHE A 260 -18.19 13.15 6.91
C PHE A 260 -18.46 14.58 7.39
N THR A 261 -18.00 15.60 6.66
CA THR A 261 -18.22 17.01 7.01
C THR A 261 -18.99 17.79 5.95
N GLY A 262 -19.08 17.29 4.72
CA GLY A 262 -19.67 18.03 3.60
C GLY A 262 -18.79 19.17 3.10
N SER A 263 -17.45 19.05 3.19
CA SER A 263 -16.50 20.05 2.69
C SER A 263 -15.50 19.45 1.71
N VAL A 264 -15.16 20.16 0.63
CA VAL A 264 -14.07 19.76 -0.30
C VAL A 264 -12.80 20.62 -0.17
N ASP A 265 -12.72 21.51 0.83
CA ASP A 265 -11.62 22.47 0.97
C ASP A 265 -10.25 21.80 1.19
N ARG A 266 -10.22 20.64 1.87
CA ARG A 266 -8.98 19.89 2.09
C ARG A 266 -8.51 19.16 0.83
N LEU A 267 -9.44 18.66 0.03
CA LEU A 267 -9.13 18.06 -1.27
C LEU A 267 -8.55 19.10 -2.22
N ASP A 268 -9.16 20.30 -2.29
CA ASP A 268 -8.67 21.40 -3.12
C ASP A 268 -7.22 21.77 -2.78
N LYS A 269 -6.91 21.92 -1.48
CA LYS A 269 -5.55 22.19 -1.00
C LYS A 269 -4.56 21.08 -1.36
N TRP A 270 -4.96 19.81 -1.25
CA TRP A 270 -4.09 18.69 -1.58
C TRP A 270 -3.84 18.58 -3.08
N PHE A 271 -4.88 18.71 -3.90
CA PHE A 271 -4.77 18.63 -5.36
C PHE A 271 -3.82 19.70 -5.93
N ALA A 272 -3.71 20.85 -5.26
CA ALA A 272 -2.77 21.91 -5.63
C ALA A 272 -1.28 21.54 -5.47
N ILE A 273 -0.94 20.59 -4.60
CA ILE A 273 0.46 20.29 -4.24
C ILE A 273 0.86 18.82 -4.41
N ARG A 274 -0.11 17.92 -4.60
CA ARG A 274 0.17 16.48 -4.69
C ARG A 274 1.08 16.15 -5.88
N PRO A 275 1.98 15.16 -5.76
CA PRO A 275 2.72 14.64 -6.91
C PRO A 275 1.77 14.00 -7.93
N ASN A 276 2.20 13.90 -9.18
CA ASN A 276 1.42 13.25 -10.24
C ASN A 276 1.83 11.79 -10.48
N ASN A 277 3.03 11.40 -10.02
CA ASN A 277 3.56 10.04 -10.10
C ASN A 277 3.07 9.19 -8.92
N CYS A 278 1.75 9.14 -8.75
CA CYS A 278 1.12 8.42 -7.65
C CYS A 278 0.53 7.08 -8.10
N LEU A 279 0.63 6.07 -7.25
CA LEU A 279 -0.30 4.95 -7.20
C LEU A 279 -1.44 5.35 -6.24
N ASN A 280 -2.59 5.70 -6.81
CA ASN A 280 -3.74 6.19 -6.06
C ASN A 280 -4.44 4.99 -5.40
N VAL A 281 -4.52 4.98 -4.08
CA VAL A 281 -5.19 3.94 -3.28
C VAL A 281 -6.22 4.56 -2.34
N LEU A 282 -7.19 3.76 -1.90
CA LEU A 282 -8.08 4.15 -0.79
C LEU A 282 -7.89 3.16 0.37
N ASP A 283 -8.15 1.90 0.09
CA ASP A 283 -7.88 0.76 0.95
C ASP A 283 -6.66 -0.03 0.46
N THR A 284 -5.98 -0.66 1.40
CA THR A 284 -4.84 -1.55 1.17
C THR A 284 -5.00 -2.80 2.03
N HIS A 285 -3.95 -3.60 2.12
CA HIS A 285 -3.89 -4.73 3.03
C HIS A 285 -3.63 -4.34 4.49
N ASP A 286 -3.29 -3.08 4.76
CA ASP A 286 -3.17 -2.52 6.11
C ASP A 286 -4.47 -1.85 6.56
N GLY A 287 -4.45 -1.19 7.72
CA GLY A 287 -5.56 -0.37 8.15
C GLY A 287 -5.61 0.97 7.40
N TYR A 288 -6.77 1.64 7.42
CA TYR A 288 -6.97 2.92 6.75
C TYR A 288 -6.18 4.06 7.41
N GLY A 289 -5.19 4.61 6.72
CA GLY A 289 -4.19 5.58 7.23
C GLY A 289 -4.70 7.00 7.47
N VAL A 290 -5.48 7.22 8.54
CA VAL A 290 -5.95 8.57 8.89
C VAL A 290 -4.81 9.52 9.27
N ILE A 291 -3.74 8.98 9.84
CA ILE A 291 -2.57 9.75 10.26
C ILE A 291 -1.80 10.39 9.10
N ASP A 292 -1.92 9.86 7.88
CA ASP A 292 -1.15 10.33 6.72
C ASP A 292 -1.61 11.72 6.24
N GLY A 293 -2.83 12.12 6.59
CA GLY A 293 -3.33 13.49 6.44
C GLY A 293 -3.15 14.37 7.68
N GLY A 294 -2.76 13.80 8.82
CA GLY A 294 -2.70 14.44 10.12
C GLY A 294 -1.38 15.17 10.41
N PRO A 295 -1.29 15.87 11.55
CA PRO A 295 -0.03 16.45 12.02
C PRO A 295 0.94 15.37 12.51
N ILE A 296 2.24 15.61 12.32
CA ILE A 296 3.31 14.76 12.88
C ILE A 296 4.31 15.65 13.63
N GLY A 297 4.45 15.41 14.94
CA GLY A 297 5.22 16.28 15.82
C GLY A 297 4.67 17.71 15.81
N GLU A 298 5.53 18.69 15.53
CA GLU A 298 5.14 20.10 15.40
C GLU A 298 4.66 20.48 13.99
N ARG A 299 4.73 19.56 13.02
CA ARG A 299 4.33 19.84 11.63
C ARG A 299 2.81 19.78 11.48
N PRO A 300 2.15 20.85 10.99
CA PRO A 300 0.71 20.83 10.75
C PRO A 300 0.36 19.91 9.57
N GLY A 301 -0.67 19.08 9.76
CA GLY A 301 -1.21 18.21 8.71
C GLY A 301 -2.12 18.93 7.72
N LEU A 302 -2.64 18.16 6.75
CA LEU A 302 -3.70 18.57 5.83
C LEU A 302 -5.06 18.67 6.56
N ILE A 303 -5.26 17.80 7.55
CA ILE A 303 -6.33 17.83 8.54
C ILE A 303 -5.75 17.98 9.95
N THR A 304 -6.54 18.58 10.84
CA THR A 304 -6.24 18.74 12.26
C THR A 304 -6.51 17.47 13.04
N GLN A 305 -5.95 17.38 14.26
CA GLN A 305 -6.20 16.24 15.15
C GLN A 305 -7.69 16.10 15.53
N ASP A 306 -8.42 17.20 15.65
CA ASP A 306 -9.87 17.18 15.89
C ASP A 306 -10.64 16.64 14.68
N GLU A 307 -10.24 17.01 13.46
CA GLU A 307 -10.82 16.47 12.23
C GLU A 307 -10.51 14.97 12.08
N MET A 308 -9.31 14.52 12.44
CA MET A 308 -8.97 13.09 12.53
C MET A 308 -9.86 12.37 13.55
N ALA A 309 -10.02 12.93 14.75
CA ALA A 309 -10.89 12.36 15.78
C ALA A 309 -12.34 12.25 15.31
N ASN A 310 -12.83 13.20 14.51
CA ASN A 310 -14.14 13.11 13.87
C ASN A 310 -14.23 11.94 12.89
N ILE A 311 -13.19 11.71 12.06
CA ILE A 311 -13.14 10.55 11.14
C ILE A 311 -13.25 9.24 11.93
N PHE A 312 -12.43 9.07 12.99
CA PHE A 312 -12.48 7.88 13.84
C PHE A 312 -13.85 7.67 14.49
N ARG A 313 -14.46 8.74 15.02
CA ARG A 313 -15.78 8.70 15.66
C ARG A 313 -16.89 8.29 14.67
N VAL A 314 -16.85 8.80 13.44
CA VAL A 314 -17.84 8.42 12.42
C VAL A 314 -17.62 6.98 11.95
N ALA A 315 -16.36 6.56 11.76
CA ALA A 315 -16.03 5.17 11.43
C ALA A 315 -16.49 4.20 12.54
N GLU A 316 -16.26 4.54 13.81
CA GLU A 316 -16.76 3.77 14.95
C GLU A 316 -18.28 3.64 14.91
N LYS A 317 -19.00 4.75 14.70
CA LYS A 317 -20.47 4.71 14.56
C LYS A 317 -20.91 3.80 13.41
N ASN A 318 -20.31 3.96 12.22
CA ASN A 318 -20.71 3.25 11.01
C ASN A 318 -20.39 1.74 11.08
N THR A 319 -19.33 1.39 11.80
CA THR A 319 -18.93 -0.02 12.06
C THR A 319 -19.60 -0.61 13.32
N ASN A 320 -20.58 0.07 13.90
CA ASN A 320 -21.25 -0.34 15.16
C ASN A 320 -20.27 -0.62 16.31
N GLY A 321 -19.23 0.19 16.43
CA GLY A 321 -18.19 0.09 17.47
C GLY A 321 -17.04 -0.86 17.11
N HIS A 322 -17.16 -1.67 16.06
CA HIS A 322 -16.17 -2.71 15.75
C HIS A 322 -14.77 -2.14 15.44
N SER A 323 -14.69 -1.06 14.66
CA SER A 323 -13.40 -0.44 14.34
C SER A 323 -12.64 0.07 15.57
N ALA A 324 -13.33 0.52 16.62
CA ALA A 324 -12.68 0.93 17.88
C ALA A 324 -12.07 -0.25 18.66
N VAL A 325 -12.61 -1.45 18.47
CA VAL A 325 -12.08 -2.69 19.07
C VAL A 325 -10.90 -3.23 18.26
N ALA A 326 -11.00 -3.20 16.93
CA ALA A 326 -9.98 -3.75 16.04
C ALA A 326 -8.77 -2.83 15.83
N SER A 327 -8.94 -1.51 15.98
CA SER A 327 -7.87 -0.53 15.73
C SER A 327 -6.92 -0.38 16.92
N VAL A 328 -5.64 -0.13 16.66
CA VAL A 328 -4.61 -0.01 17.69
C VAL A 328 -4.22 1.46 17.90
N ILE A 329 -4.21 1.89 19.17
CA ILE A 329 -3.65 3.19 19.58
C ILE A 329 -2.17 2.98 19.93
N PRO A 330 -1.23 3.60 19.20
CA PRO A 330 0.18 3.48 19.51
C PRO A 330 0.55 4.27 20.77
N GLN A 331 1.61 3.87 21.46
CA GLN A 331 2.01 4.47 22.74
C GLN A 331 2.36 5.97 22.66
N TRP A 332 2.75 6.44 21.48
CA TRP A 332 3.20 7.82 21.22
C TRP A 332 2.08 8.75 20.73
N PHE A 333 0.84 8.27 20.62
CA PHE A 333 -0.30 9.06 20.14
C PHE A 333 -1.55 8.86 20.98
N SER A 334 -2.57 9.70 20.78
CA SER A 334 -3.85 9.64 21.49
C SER A 334 -5.02 9.08 20.66
N LEU A 335 -4.81 8.89 19.35
CA LEU A 335 -5.78 8.33 18.42
C LEU A 335 -5.24 7.02 17.83
N PRO A 336 -6.11 6.17 17.24
CA PRO A 336 -5.65 5.00 16.52
C PRO A 336 -4.66 5.37 15.40
N HIS A 337 -3.70 4.49 15.13
CA HIS A 337 -2.73 4.69 14.03
C HIS A 337 -3.43 4.61 12.66
N GLN A 338 -4.31 3.62 12.51
CA GLN A 338 -5.08 3.33 11.31
C GLN A 338 -6.47 2.85 11.73
N ILE A 339 -7.47 2.94 10.85
CA ILE A 339 -8.78 2.31 11.05
C ILE A 339 -8.71 0.87 10.53
N ASN A 340 -8.83 -0.10 11.43
CA ASN A 340 -8.97 -1.50 11.07
C ASN A 340 -10.44 -1.83 10.82
N ALA A 341 -10.90 -1.51 9.60
CA ALA A 341 -12.21 -1.85 9.06
C ALA A 341 -12.16 -1.80 7.53
N THR A 342 -13.14 -2.41 6.88
CA THR A 342 -13.32 -2.33 5.42
C THR A 342 -13.86 -0.95 5.02
N LEU A 343 -13.38 -0.42 3.90
CA LEU A 343 -13.80 0.91 3.43
C LEU A 343 -15.33 1.04 3.21
N PRO A 344 -16.04 0.04 2.63
CA PRO A 344 -17.50 0.07 2.57
C PRO A 344 -18.18 0.22 3.94
N ASN A 345 -17.70 -0.47 4.98
CA ASN A 345 -18.21 -0.31 6.35
C ASN A 345 -17.90 1.07 6.93
N ILE A 346 -16.71 1.61 6.70
CA ILE A 346 -16.31 2.94 7.21
C ILE A 346 -17.23 4.01 6.63
N VAL A 347 -17.47 3.97 5.32
CA VAL A 347 -18.26 4.99 4.60
C VAL A 347 -19.76 4.80 4.83
N ALA A 348 -20.23 3.55 4.87
CA ALA A 348 -21.63 3.16 5.07
C ALA A 348 -22.63 3.85 4.11
N ASN A 349 -22.19 4.14 2.88
CA ASN A 349 -23.00 4.73 1.82
C ASN A 349 -22.40 4.39 0.45
N ASP A 350 -23.14 3.63 -0.37
CA ASP A 350 -22.67 3.14 -1.67
C ASP A 350 -22.34 4.26 -2.65
N THR A 351 -23.14 5.33 -2.70
CA THR A 351 -22.91 6.48 -3.58
C THR A 351 -21.64 7.23 -3.18
N ALA A 352 -21.41 7.45 -1.89
CA ALA A 352 -20.18 8.04 -1.40
C ALA A 352 -18.98 7.13 -1.67
N TYR A 353 -19.11 5.83 -1.43
CA TYR A 353 -18.03 4.87 -1.66
C TYR A 353 -17.61 4.81 -3.14
N VAL A 354 -18.58 4.70 -4.06
CA VAL A 354 -18.31 4.76 -5.50
C VAL A 354 -17.81 6.14 -5.92
N GLY A 355 -18.28 7.22 -5.30
CA GLY A 355 -17.75 8.57 -5.51
C GLY A 355 -16.28 8.71 -5.13
N MET A 356 -15.86 8.14 -3.99
CA MET A 356 -14.46 8.08 -3.56
C MET A 356 -13.61 7.31 -4.58
N ARG A 357 -14.11 6.16 -5.06
CA ARG A 357 -13.45 5.38 -6.13
C ARG A 357 -13.37 6.19 -7.41
N ALA A 358 -14.42 6.91 -7.79
CA ALA A 358 -14.38 7.75 -8.99
C ALA A 358 -13.28 8.82 -8.87
N VAL A 359 -13.13 9.47 -7.72
CA VAL A 359 -12.00 10.41 -7.48
C VAL A 359 -10.66 9.70 -7.64
N GLN A 360 -10.49 8.53 -7.03
CA GLN A 360 -9.26 7.72 -7.13
C GLN A 360 -8.85 7.48 -8.60
N PHE A 361 -9.83 7.13 -9.45
CA PHE A 361 -9.59 6.87 -10.89
C PHE A 361 -9.42 8.16 -11.71
N PHE A 362 -9.98 9.29 -11.28
CA PHE A 362 -9.87 10.57 -11.99
C PHE A 362 -8.62 11.38 -11.62
N LEU A 363 -7.93 11.07 -10.54
CA LEU A 363 -6.69 11.76 -10.18
C LEU A 363 -5.51 11.37 -11.09
N PRO A 364 -4.55 12.28 -11.33
CA PRO A 364 -3.26 11.94 -11.92
C PRO A 364 -2.57 10.83 -11.14
N GLY A 365 -2.01 9.86 -11.86
CA GLY A 365 -1.46 8.63 -11.30
C GLY A 365 -2.20 7.38 -11.75
N GLU A 366 -1.78 6.24 -11.23
CA GLU A 366 -2.27 4.90 -11.54
C GLU A 366 -3.21 4.44 -10.39
N PRO A 367 -4.50 4.16 -10.63
CA PRO A 367 -5.38 3.68 -9.57
C PRO A 367 -5.15 2.20 -9.27
N GLN A 368 -5.04 1.84 -7.99
CA GLN A 368 -4.98 0.45 -7.52
C GLN A 368 -6.15 0.14 -6.57
N VAL A 369 -6.93 -0.90 -6.87
CA VAL A 369 -8.09 -1.31 -6.06
C VAL A 369 -7.77 -2.57 -5.27
N TYR A 370 -7.86 -2.50 -3.94
CA TYR A 370 -7.69 -3.67 -3.09
C TYR A 370 -8.87 -4.62 -3.20
N TYR A 371 -8.62 -5.94 -3.21
CA TYR A 371 -9.61 -6.94 -3.56
C TYR A 371 -10.86 -6.94 -2.66
N VAL A 372 -10.72 -6.66 -1.36
CA VAL A 372 -11.86 -6.58 -0.44
C VAL A 372 -12.77 -5.42 -0.84
N GLY A 373 -12.20 -4.23 -1.09
CA GLY A 373 -12.97 -3.10 -1.58
C GLY A 373 -13.56 -3.33 -2.97
N LEU A 374 -12.82 -3.97 -3.89
CA LEU A 374 -13.31 -4.33 -5.22
C LEU A 374 -14.59 -5.16 -5.12
N PHE A 375 -14.62 -6.17 -4.24
CA PHE A 375 -15.77 -7.06 -4.04
C PHE A 375 -16.81 -6.51 -3.06
N ASN A 376 -16.74 -5.20 -2.73
CA ASN A 376 -17.64 -4.54 -1.79
C ASN A 376 -17.74 -5.29 -0.45
N GLY A 377 -16.60 -5.75 0.05
CA GLY A 377 -16.50 -6.54 1.28
C GLY A 377 -16.86 -5.75 2.52
N MET A 378 -17.60 -6.40 3.41
CA MET A 378 -17.88 -5.92 4.76
C MET A 378 -16.84 -6.50 5.75
N ASP A 379 -16.76 -5.94 6.94
CA ASP A 379 -15.82 -6.38 7.99
C ASP A 379 -15.87 -7.89 8.26
N ASP A 380 -14.72 -8.56 8.15
CA ASP A 380 -14.58 -9.96 8.56
C ASP A 380 -14.35 -10.07 10.08
N GLN A 381 -15.45 -9.92 10.82
CA GLN A 381 -15.44 -10.05 12.28
C GLN A 381 -15.13 -11.49 12.74
N GLU A 382 -15.38 -12.50 11.91
CA GLU A 382 -15.07 -13.88 12.26
C GLU A 382 -13.56 -14.12 12.24
N LEU A 383 -12.88 -13.73 11.16
CA LEU A 383 -11.44 -13.86 11.05
C LEU A 383 -10.75 -13.06 12.15
N PHE A 384 -11.19 -11.82 12.42
CA PHE A 384 -10.67 -11.03 13.54
C PHE A 384 -10.83 -11.75 14.89
N ARG A 385 -11.98 -12.37 15.17
CA ARG A 385 -12.17 -13.13 16.43
C ARG A 385 -11.27 -14.35 16.53
N GLN A 386 -10.95 -14.97 15.41
CA GLN A 386 -10.07 -16.16 15.36
C GLN A 386 -8.60 -15.80 15.54
N THR A 387 -8.13 -14.72 14.89
CA THR A 387 -6.71 -14.37 14.86
C THR A 387 -6.30 -13.35 15.92
N GLY A 388 -7.25 -12.52 16.38
CA GLY A 388 -6.98 -11.36 17.24
C GLY A 388 -6.23 -10.22 16.53
N GLN A 389 -5.97 -10.34 15.22
CA GLN A 389 -5.23 -9.34 14.44
C GLN A 389 -6.19 -8.34 13.79
N GLY A 390 -6.11 -7.08 14.19
CA GLY A 390 -7.03 -6.03 13.70
C GLY A 390 -7.08 -5.89 12.18
N ARG A 391 -5.93 -6.03 11.49
CA ARG A 391 -5.86 -5.92 10.02
C ARG A 391 -6.67 -7.01 9.30
N ASP A 392 -6.88 -8.17 9.92
CA ASP A 392 -7.63 -9.28 9.30
C ASP A 392 -9.11 -8.97 9.08
N VAL A 393 -9.67 -7.94 9.75
CA VAL A 393 -11.00 -7.40 9.45
C VAL A 393 -11.15 -7.06 7.96
N ASN A 394 -10.06 -6.63 7.32
CA ASN A 394 -9.99 -6.24 5.92
C ASN A 394 -9.15 -7.24 5.10
N ARG A 395 -9.09 -8.53 5.47
CA ARG A 395 -8.34 -9.55 4.72
C ARG A 395 -9.14 -10.84 4.54
N HIS A 396 -10.43 -10.73 4.27
CA HIS A 396 -11.33 -11.88 4.07
C HIS A 396 -10.82 -12.85 2.99
N ASN A 397 -11.07 -14.14 3.17
CA ASN A 397 -10.74 -15.19 2.20
C ASN A 397 -11.96 -15.48 1.32
N TYR A 398 -12.00 -14.92 0.11
CA TYR A 398 -13.14 -15.12 -0.79
C TYR A 398 -13.05 -16.44 -1.53
N THR A 399 -14.09 -17.26 -1.40
CA THR A 399 -14.32 -18.43 -2.24
C THR A 399 -14.76 -18.03 -3.65
N PRO A 400 -14.59 -18.89 -4.68
CA PRO A 400 -15.11 -18.62 -6.02
C PRO A 400 -16.62 -18.33 -6.05
N ALA A 401 -17.40 -18.91 -5.13
CA ALA A 401 -18.83 -18.66 -5.01
C ALA A 401 -19.14 -17.25 -4.48
N GLU A 402 -18.40 -16.79 -3.46
CA GLU A 402 -18.54 -15.43 -2.93
C GLU A 402 -18.11 -14.39 -3.96
N ILE A 403 -17.01 -14.64 -4.70
CA ILE A 403 -16.58 -13.77 -5.81
C ILE A 403 -17.68 -13.67 -6.87
N SER A 404 -18.24 -14.81 -7.28
CA SER A 404 -19.33 -14.83 -8.26
C SER A 404 -20.55 -14.01 -7.81
N ALA A 405 -20.88 -14.05 -6.51
CA ALA A 405 -21.95 -13.25 -5.93
C ALA A 405 -21.60 -11.77 -5.84
N ALA A 406 -20.38 -11.44 -5.39
CA ALA A 406 -19.89 -10.07 -5.28
C ALA A 406 -19.84 -9.38 -6.65
N LEU A 407 -19.46 -10.10 -7.71
CA LEU A 407 -19.48 -9.63 -9.09
C LEU A 407 -20.88 -9.28 -9.60
N GLN A 408 -21.97 -9.72 -8.96
CA GLN A 408 -23.33 -9.30 -9.37
C GLN A 408 -23.79 -8.01 -8.67
N GLN A 409 -23.03 -7.50 -7.69
CA GLN A 409 -23.42 -6.32 -6.94
C GLN A 409 -23.23 -5.04 -7.77
N PRO A 410 -24.16 -4.07 -7.72
CA PRO A 410 -24.03 -2.79 -8.43
C PRO A 410 -22.74 -2.03 -8.09
N VAL A 411 -22.34 -2.00 -6.82
CA VAL A 411 -21.09 -1.32 -6.39
C VAL A 411 -19.86 -1.96 -7.04
N THR A 412 -19.74 -3.29 -6.99
CA THR A 412 -18.63 -4.02 -7.62
C THR A 412 -18.57 -3.75 -9.12
N GLN A 413 -19.72 -3.83 -9.81
CA GLN A 413 -19.81 -3.55 -11.25
C GLN A 413 -19.45 -2.10 -11.58
N ALA A 414 -19.88 -1.14 -10.74
CA ALA A 414 -19.52 0.26 -10.90
C ALA A 414 -18.00 0.49 -10.74
N ILE A 415 -17.34 -0.19 -9.80
CA ILE A 415 -15.88 -0.12 -9.62
C ILE A 415 -15.14 -0.70 -10.83
N ILE A 416 -15.60 -1.84 -11.36
CA ILE A 416 -15.04 -2.42 -12.60
C ILE A 416 -15.25 -1.46 -13.78
N ALA A 417 -16.42 -0.84 -13.89
CA ALA A 417 -16.72 0.15 -14.91
C ALA A 417 -15.81 1.40 -14.80
N LEU A 418 -15.35 1.79 -13.61
CA LEU A 418 -14.35 2.86 -13.46
C LEU A 418 -13.01 2.50 -14.10
N ALA A 419 -12.56 1.24 -14.02
CA ALA A 419 -11.39 0.76 -14.74
C ALA A 419 -11.58 0.88 -16.26
N ARG A 420 -12.78 0.56 -16.75
CA ARG A 420 -13.14 0.76 -18.16
C ARG A 420 -13.16 2.23 -18.57
N VAL A 421 -13.72 3.11 -17.73
CA VAL A 421 -13.71 4.57 -17.94
C VAL A 421 -12.28 5.10 -18.03
N ARG A 422 -11.37 4.63 -17.16
CA ARG A 422 -9.96 5.06 -17.12
C ARG A 422 -9.21 4.82 -18.44
N LYS A 423 -9.69 3.88 -19.27
CA LYS A 423 -9.13 3.58 -20.60
C LYS A 423 -9.48 4.63 -21.67
N ALA A 424 -10.37 5.59 -21.37
CA ALA A 424 -10.73 6.65 -22.31
C ALA A 424 -9.52 7.52 -22.70
N LYS A 425 -9.46 7.94 -23.97
CA LYS A 425 -8.36 8.75 -24.55
C LYS A 425 -8.11 10.06 -23.81
N ALA A 426 -9.15 10.65 -23.21
CA ALA A 426 -9.08 11.89 -22.44
C ALA A 426 -7.99 11.86 -21.37
N PHE A 427 -7.80 10.70 -20.75
CA PHE A 427 -6.83 10.47 -19.68
C PHE A 427 -5.36 10.49 -20.12
N GLY A 428 -5.08 10.54 -21.43
CA GLY A 428 -3.75 10.82 -21.97
C GLY A 428 -3.46 12.32 -22.16
N GLY A 429 -4.37 13.20 -21.73
CA GLY A 429 -4.28 14.64 -21.92
C GLY A 429 -3.94 15.41 -20.63
N SER A 430 -4.49 16.61 -20.50
CA SER A 430 -4.29 17.47 -19.32
C SER A 430 -5.38 17.26 -18.28
N PHE A 431 -4.98 17.20 -17.01
CA PHE A 431 -5.85 17.20 -15.84
C PHE A 431 -6.09 18.61 -15.31
N ASP A 432 -7.31 18.87 -14.84
CA ASP A 432 -7.72 20.09 -14.14
C ASP A 432 -8.82 19.76 -13.11
N TRP A 433 -9.01 20.61 -12.10
CA TRP A 433 -10.12 20.50 -11.16
C TRP A 433 -10.70 21.87 -10.79
N GLN A 434 -11.95 21.88 -10.34
CA GLN A 434 -12.64 23.09 -9.92
C GLN A 434 -13.57 22.80 -8.74
N VAL A 435 -13.45 23.57 -7.66
CA VAL A 435 -14.47 23.60 -6.59
C VAL A 435 -15.74 24.26 -7.13
N THR A 436 -16.83 23.51 -7.18
CA THR A 436 -18.13 23.97 -7.71
C THR A 436 -19.10 24.43 -6.62
N GLY A 437 -18.78 24.15 -5.35
CA GLY A 437 -19.50 24.55 -4.16
C GLY A 437 -18.80 24.05 -2.89
N ASP A 438 -19.30 24.43 -1.71
CA ASP A 438 -18.67 24.06 -0.42
C ASP A 438 -18.48 22.55 -0.27
N SER A 439 -19.45 21.77 -0.74
CA SER A 439 -19.47 20.31 -0.72
C SER A 439 -19.26 19.66 -2.08
N SER A 440 -18.84 20.40 -3.12
CA SER A 440 -18.77 19.84 -4.48
C SER A 440 -17.54 20.26 -5.27
N ILE A 441 -16.98 19.31 -6.00
CA ILE A 441 -15.75 19.47 -6.79
C ILE A 441 -15.87 18.70 -8.10
N MET A 442 -15.36 19.30 -9.18
CA MET A 442 -15.27 18.69 -10.50
C MET A 442 -13.82 18.37 -10.82
N LEU A 443 -13.54 17.16 -11.30
CA LEU A 443 -12.27 16.72 -11.85
C LEU A 443 -12.44 16.52 -13.35
N LYS A 444 -11.48 16.96 -14.17
CA LYS A 444 -11.60 16.91 -15.63
C LYS A 444 -10.28 16.57 -16.31
N TRP A 445 -10.37 15.68 -17.28
CA TRP A 445 -9.32 15.38 -18.26
C TRP A 445 -9.74 15.85 -19.65
N THR A 446 -8.80 16.41 -20.41
CA THR A 446 -9.00 16.84 -21.79
C THR A 446 -7.83 16.43 -22.66
N ASN A 447 -8.10 15.70 -23.75
CA ASN A 447 -7.13 15.32 -24.77
C ASN A 447 -7.70 15.62 -26.17
N GLY A 448 -7.32 16.76 -26.75
CA GLY A 448 -7.92 17.22 -28.00
C GLY A 448 -9.43 17.45 -27.86
N SER A 449 -10.25 16.70 -28.60
CA SER A 449 -11.72 16.73 -28.49
C SER A 449 -12.28 15.78 -27.44
N ASP A 450 -11.48 14.85 -26.93
CA ASP A 450 -11.92 13.84 -25.97
C ASP A 450 -11.86 14.42 -24.55
N THR A 451 -12.92 14.19 -23.77
CA THR A 451 -13.02 14.70 -22.39
C THR A 451 -13.57 13.64 -21.45
N ALA A 452 -13.05 13.59 -20.23
CA ALA A 452 -13.67 12.87 -19.14
C ALA A 452 -13.83 13.82 -17.95
N SER A 453 -15.02 13.95 -17.38
CA SER A 453 -15.24 14.75 -16.18
C SER A 453 -16.01 13.96 -15.12
N LEU A 454 -15.65 14.16 -13.87
CA LEU A 454 -16.33 13.67 -12.69
C LEU A 454 -16.76 14.88 -11.87
N GLU A 455 -18.03 14.99 -11.53
CA GLU A 455 -18.51 15.89 -10.48
C GLU A 455 -18.96 15.06 -9.28
N ILE A 456 -18.48 15.39 -8.09
CA ILE A 456 -18.96 14.80 -6.84
C ILE A 456 -19.59 15.87 -5.95
N ASN A 457 -20.60 15.47 -5.18
CA ASN A 457 -21.09 16.20 -4.03
C ASN A 457 -20.92 15.34 -2.78
N THR A 458 -20.25 15.86 -1.76
CA THR A 458 -19.91 15.19 -0.51
C THR A 458 -20.85 15.56 0.64
N ALA A 459 -22.00 16.19 0.35
CA ALA A 459 -23.02 16.48 1.35
C ALA A 459 -23.39 15.21 2.13
N VAL A 460 -23.28 15.28 3.46
CA VAL A 460 -23.31 14.12 4.36
C VAL A 460 -24.52 13.21 4.15
N ASP A 461 -25.71 13.79 3.99
CA ASP A 461 -26.97 13.03 3.88
C ASP A 461 -27.43 12.80 2.43
N ALA A 462 -26.77 13.41 1.45
CA ALA A 462 -27.17 13.36 0.06
C ALA A 462 -25.96 13.40 -0.90
N PRO A 463 -25.00 12.46 -0.74
CA PRO A 463 -23.87 12.41 -1.64
C PRO A 463 -24.33 12.07 -3.06
N SER A 464 -23.63 12.61 -4.05
CA SER A 464 -23.87 12.27 -5.45
C SER A 464 -22.56 12.24 -6.24
N LEU A 465 -22.59 11.54 -7.37
CA LEU A 465 -21.53 11.58 -8.37
C LEU A 465 -22.17 11.70 -9.76
N CYS A 466 -21.47 12.32 -10.70
CA CYS A 466 -21.77 12.16 -12.11
C CYS A 466 -20.52 12.16 -12.97
N ILE A 467 -20.38 11.13 -13.81
CA ILE A 467 -19.28 10.94 -14.74
C ILE A 467 -19.78 11.21 -16.16
N LYS A 468 -19.03 12.02 -16.90
CA LYS A 468 -19.26 12.29 -18.33
C LYS A 468 -18.00 11.94 -19.11
N VAL A 469 -18.13 11.09 -20.11
CA VAL A 469 -17.04 10.73 -21.02
C VAL A 469 -17.48 11.06 -22.44
N THR A 470 -16.70 11.87 -23.14
CA THR A 470 -16.87 12.16 -24.57
C THR A 470 -15.64 11.64 -25.30
N GLU A 471 -15.85 10.67 -26.18
CA GLU A 471 -14.81 10.12 -27.05
C GLU A 471 -15.33 10.04 -28.48
N ASP A 472 -14.53 10.46 -29.47
CA ASP A 472 -14.89 10.38 -30.89
C ASP A 472 -16.28 10.99 -31.19
N SER A 473 -16.60 12.11 -30.52
CA SER A 473 -17.90 12.81 -30.55
C SER A 473 -19.11 12.07 -29.96
N VAL A 474 -18.89 10.95 -29.26
CA VAL A 474 -19.94 10.22 -28.52
C VAL A 474 -19.83 10.53 -27.04
N ALA A 475 -20.88 11.13 -26.48
CA ALA A 475 -20.97 11.41 -25.04
C ALA A 475 -21.75 10.30 -24.32
N ARG A 476 -21.24 9.87 -23.16
CA ARG A 476 -21.89 9.00 -22.19
C ARG A 476 -21.89 9.68 -20.83
N GLU A 477 -22.97 9.50 -20.09
CA GLU A 477 -23.19 10.11 -18.77
C GLU A 477 -23.71 9.06 -17.80
N PHE A 478 -23.16 9.05 -16.59
CA PHE A 478 -23.52 8.14 -15.51
C PHE A 478 -23.60 8.94 -14.21
N CYS A 479 -24.80 9.19 -13.70
CA CYS A 479 -25.03 9.98 -12.48
C CYS A 479 -25.55 9.13 -11.30
N SER A 480 -25.53 7.80 -11.40
CA SER A 480 -25.78 6.90 -10.28
C SER A 480 -24.89 5.66 -10.32
N VAL A 481 -24.81 4.94 -9.19
CA VAL A 481 -24.11 3.65 -9.10
C VAL A 481 -24.68 2.64 -10.08
N GLU A 482 -26.01 2.57 -10.22
CA GLU A 482 -26.70 1.64 -11.12
C GLU A 482 -26.53 1.97 -12.60
N GLU A 483 -26.37 3.24 -12.94
CA GLU A 483 -26.05 3.65 -14.32
C GLU A 483 -24.62 3.25 -14.67
N LEU A 484 -23.66 3.53 -13.78
CA LEU A 484 -22.26 3.17 -13.97
C LEU A 484 -22.06 1.65 -13.99
N ALA A 485 -22.78 0.90 -13.15
CA ALA A 485 -22.74 -0.57 -13.09
C ALA A 485 -23.20 -1.28 -14.37
N LYS A 486 -23.91 -0.58 -15.26
CA LYS A 486 -24.37 -1.12 -16.55
C LYS A 486 -23.45 -0.77 -17.71
N PHE A 487 -22.50 0.13 -17.48
CA PHE A 487 -21.47 0.44 -18.47
C PHE A 487 -20.56 -0.77 -18.64
#